data_AF-W8XDH9-F1
#
_entry.id   AF-W8XDH9-F1
#
_cell.length_a   1.000
_cell.length_b   1.000
_cell.length_c   1.000
_cell.angle_alpha   90.00
_cell.angle_beta   90.00
_cell.angle_gamma   90.00
#
_symmetry.space_group_name_H-M   'P 1'
#
loop_
_entity.id
_entity.type
_entity.pdbx_description
1 polymer ?
#
loop_
_entity_poly.entity_id
_entity_poly.type
_entity_poly.pdbx_seq_one_letter_code
_entity_poly.pdbx_strand_id
1 'polypeptide(L)'
;GGIKTMADRITDIGPPNYEKFLPPVIKENYGKWKYHEILEPSVLVHVSESGAKVFSVRGGSPRLVTTDFVKELCDVADKFCDGYLRFTSRNNVEFLLTDQSKIAGVKAECKKLGVPIGATGHSLSNIVHTQGWVHCHTPAIDASGIVKSVMDDLFEYFGSHKLPAQVRIALACCLNMCGAVHKGEFQHTG
;
A
#
# COMPACT_ATOMS: atom_id res chain seq x y z
N GLY A 1 -8.94 40.74 6.78
CA GLY A 1 -8.95 39.35 7.27
C GLY A 1 -8.35 39.35 8.65
N GLY A 2 -9.12 38.93 9.66
CA GLY A 2 -8.69 38.99 11.06
C GLY A 2 -7.48 38.10 11.33
N ILE A 3 -6.53 38.62 12.11
CA ILE A 3 -5.35 37.89 12.59
C ILE A 3 -5.86 36.77 13.51
N LYS A 4 -5.71 35.50 13.10
CA LYS A 4 -5.95 34.36 14.00
C LYS A 4 -4.93 34.43 15.13
N THR A 5 -5.43 34.53 16.36
CA THR A 5 -4.59 34.65 17.54
C THR A 5 -4.06 33.26 17.95
N MET A 6 -3.08 33.19 18.85
CA MET A 6 -2.66 31.90 19.43
C MET A 6 -3.82 31.16 20.12
N ALA A 7 -4.86 31.87 20.59
CA ALA A 7 -6.04 31.28 21.20
C ALA A 7 -6.88 30.44 20.22
N ASP A 8 -6.77 30.69 18.91
CA ASP A 8 -7.52 29.96 17.86
C ASP A 8 -6.73 28.78 17.27
N ARG A 9 -5.49 28.55 17.71
CA ARG A 9 -4.62 27.51 17.16
C ARG A 9 -4.92 26.17 17.83
N ILE A 10 -5.43 25.23 17.05
CA ILE A 10 -5.61 23.84 17.48
C ILE A 10 -4.26 23.10 17.35
N THR A 11 -3.76 22.55 18.45
CA THR A 11 -2.53 21.72 18.52
C THR A 11 -2.78 20.46 19.35
N ASP A 12 -1.84 19.51 19.32
CA ASP A 12 -1.84 18.32 20.21
C ASP A 12 -3.06 17.39 20.08
N ILE A 13 -3.80 17.46 18.96
CA ILE A 13 -5.00 16.63 18.71
C ILE A 13 -4.69 15.20 18.24
N GLY A 14 -3.43 14.90 17.89
CA GLY A 14 -3.02 13.60 17.36
C GLY A 14 -3.66 13.22 16.02
N PRO A 15 -3.56 11.95 15.60
CA PRO A 15 -4.25 11.47 14.41
C PRO A 15 -5.75 11.27 14.66
N PRO A 16 -6.59 11.36 13.62
CA PRO A 16 -7.97 10.89 13.75
C PRO A 16 -8.00 9.40 14.11
N ASN A 17 -8.91 9.00 15.00
CA ASN A 17 -9.07 7.60 15.38
C ASN A 17 -9.39 6.74 14.14
N TYR A 18 -8.59 5.67 13.94
CA TYR A 18 -8.68 4.77 12.79
C TYR A 18 -10.06 4.08 12.66
N GLU A 19 -10.79 3.89 13.75
CA GLU A 19 -12.14 3.28 13.74
C GLU A 19 -13.16 4.07 12.93
N LYS A 20 -12.87 5.35 12.64
CA LYS A 20 -13.68 6.19 11.76
C LYS A 20 -13.57 5.78 10.28
N PHE A 21 -12.51 5.05 9.92
CA PHE A 21 -12.17 4.72 8.54
C PHE A 21 -12.15 3.21 8.28
N LEU A 22 -12.62 2.41 9.24
CA LEU A 22 -12.78 0.97 9.03
C LEU A 22 -14.02 0.68 8.18
N PRO A 23 -13.93 -0.21 7.16
CA PRO A 23 -15.11 -0.78 6.54
C PRO A 23 -16.02 -1.40 7.61
N PRO A 24 -17.35 -1.28 7.51
CA PRO A 24 -18.28 -1.81 8.51
C PRO A 24 -18.03 -3.29 8.85
N VAL A 25 -17.81 -4.13 7.83
CA VAL A 25 -17.49 -5.56 8.00
C VAL A 25 -16.23 -5.78 8.84
N ILE A 26 -15.22 -4.91 8.71
CA ILE A 26 -13.98 -5.02 9.48
C ILE A 26 -14.21 -4.57 10.92
N LYS A 27 -15.00 -3.50 11.12
CA LYS A 27 -15.32 -2.99 12.45
C LYS A 27 -16.14 -3.99 13.27
N GLU A 28 -17.14 -4.62 12.66
CA GLU A 28 -18.00 -5.63 13.31
C GLU A 28 -17.24 -6.91 13.69
N ASN A 29 -16.23 -7.27 12.87
CA ASN A 29 -15.42 -8.48 13.05
C ASN A 29 -14.01 -8.18 13.58
N TYR A 30 -13.81 -7.00 14.18
CA TYR A 30 -12.50 -6.61 14.68
C TYR A 30 -12.03 -7.57 15.77
N GLY A 31 -10.85 -8.17 15.58
CA GLY A 31 -10.31 -9.20 16.47
C GLY A 31 -10.97 -10.57 16.39
N LYS A 32 -11.90 -10.79 15.44
CA LYS A 32 -12.70 -12.03 15.31
C LYS A 32 -12.50 -12.69 13.93
N TRP A 33 -11.26 -12.74 13.47
CA TRP A 33 -10.90 -13.32 12.18
C TRP A 33 -10.50 -14.79 12.33
N LYS A 34 -11.09 -15.66 11.50
CA LYS A 34 -10.86 -17.09 11.56
C LYS A 34 -9.65 -17.52 10.72
N TYR A 35 -9.58 -17.06 9.47
CA TYR A 35 -8.47 -17.36 8.56
C TYR A 35 -8.39 -16.36 7.41
N HIS A 36 -7.29 -16.43 6.66
CA HIS A 36 -7.15 -15.76 5.38
C HIS A 36 -6.62 -16.73 4.32
N GLU A 37 -6.87 -16.41 3.06
CA GLU A 37 -6.39 -17.16 1.90
C GLU A 37 -6.01 -16.18 0.77
N ILE A 38 -5.03 -16.56 -0.05
CA ILE A 38 -4.72 -15.84 -1.29
C ILE A 38 -5.41 -16.60 -2.43
N LEU A 39 -6.45 -16.00 -2.99
CA LEU A 39 -7.28 -16.64 -4.02
C LEU A 39 -6.56 -16.69 -5.38
N GLU A 40 -5.81 -15.64 -5.68
CA GLU A 40 -4.99 -15.48 -6.87
C GLU A 40 -3.98 -14.36 -6.61
N PRO A 41 -2.92 -14.18 -7.43
CA PRO A 41 -2.02 -13.05 -7.28
C PRO A 41 -2.80 -11.74 -7.16
N SER A 42 -2.46 -10.94 -6.15
CA SER A 42 -3.10 -9.70 -5.67
C SER A 42 -4.36 -9.81 -4.82
N VAL A 43 -5.05 -10.95 -4.76
CA VAL A 43 -6.37 -11.05 -4.14
C VAL A 43 -6.29 -11.91 -2.89
N LEU A 44 -6.59 -11.30 -1.75
CA LEU A 44 -6.74 -12.00 -0.48
C LEU A 44 -8.21 -12.02 -0.07
N VAL A 45 -8.62 -13.06 0.65
CA VAL A 45 -9.87 -13.08 1.41
C VAL A 45 -9.56 -13.29 2.88
N HIS A 46 -10.23 -12.55 3.76
CA HIS A 46 -10.27 -12.83 5.19
C HIS A 46 -11.69 -13.27 5.54
N VAL A 47 -11.80 -14.35 6.30
CA VAL A 47 -13.07 -14.91 6.75
C VAL A 47 -13.13 -14.80 8.26
N SER A 48 -14.18 -14.16 8.76
CA SER A 48 -14.42 -13.99 10.19
C SER A 48 -15.02 -15.23 10.83
N GLU A 49 -15.06 -15.26 12.16
CA GLU A 49 -15.74 -16.30 12.94
C GLU A 49 -17.24 -16.39 12.65
N SER A 50 -17.87 -15.26 12.28
CA SER A 50 -19.28 -15.19 11.86
C SER A 50 -19.53 -15.68 10.43
N GLY A 51 -18.46 -15.95 9.67
CA GLY A 51 -18.53 -16.28 8.25
C GLY A 51 -18.53 -15.08 7.30
N ALA A 52 -18.58 -13.85 7.82
CA ALA A 52 -18.43 -12.64 7.01
C ALA A 52 -17.05 -12.61 6.34
N LYS A 53 -17.01 -12.13 5.09
CA LYS A 53 -15.81 -12.09 4.25
C LYS A 53 -15.46 -10.65 3.88
N VAL A 54 -14.16 -10.36 3.84
CA VAL A 54 -13.63 -9.17 3.19
C VAL A 54 -12.53 -9.59 2.22
N PHE A 55 -12.62 -9.10 1.00
CA PHE A 55 -11.62 -9.29 -0.04
C PHE A 55 -10.73 -8.06 -0.11
N SER A 56 -9.46 -8.28 -0.37
CA SER A 56 -8.46 -7.22 -0.57
C SER A 56 -7.83 -7.40 -1.93
N VAL A 57 -7.97 -6.41 -2.81
CA VAL A 57 -7.25 -6.34 -4.09
C VAL A 57 -6.06 -5.41 -3.91
N ARG A 58 -4.85 -5.96 -4.00
CA ARG A 58 -3.60 -5.24 -3.77
C ARG A 58 -2.99 -4.71 -5.06
N GLY A 59 -2.69 -3.42 -5.08
CA GLY A 59 -2.02 -2.71 -6.17
C GLY A 59 -0.69 -2.07 -5.73
N GLY A 60 0.26 -1.97 -6.65
CA GLY A 60 1.51 -1.26 -6.45
C GLY A 60 1.31 0.25 -6.46
N SER A 61 2.07 0.96 -5.64
CA SER A 61 2.15 2.43 -5.69
C SER A 61 3.62 2.85 -5.66
N PRO A 62 4.00 3.93 -6.37
CA PRO A 62 5.37 4.42 -6.40
C PRO A 62 5.81 5.08 -5.09
N ARG A 63 4.96 5.10 -4.05
CA ARG A 63 5.15 5.77 -2.73
C ARG A 63 5.19 7.29 -2.82
N LEU A 64 5.99 7.87 -3.72
CA LEU A 64 5.91 9.28 -4.09
C LEU A 64 4.81 9.46 -5.13
N VAL A 65 3.73 10.17 -4.76
CA VAL A 65 2.51 10.28 -5.57
C VAL A 65 2.02 11.72 -5.63
N THR A 66 1.27 12.03 -6.68
CA THR A 66 0.53 13.29 -6.80
C THR A 66 -0.78 13.22 -6.02
N THR A 67 -1.38 14.38 -5.75
CA THR A 67 -2.74 14.42 -5.18
C THR A 67 -3.77 13.82 -6.12
N ASP A 68 -3.56 13.93 -7.43
CA ASP A 68 -4.52 13.43 -8.41
C ASP A 68 -4.51 11.90 -8.46
N PHE A 69 -3.33 11.27 -8.36
CA PHE A 69 -3.24 9.82 -8.19
C PHE A 69 -4.04 9.34 -6.95
N VAL A 70 -3.95 10.07 -5.83
CA VAL A 70 -4.72 9.72 -4.62
C VAL A 70 -6.23 9.85 -4.85
N LYS A 71 -6.68 10.91 -5.53
CA LYS A 71 -8.10 11.09 -5.88
C LYS A 71 -8.60 9.98 -6.81
N GLU A 72 -7.81 9.60 -7.81
CA GLU A 72 -8.14 8.49 -8.72
C GLU A 72 -8.28 7.16 -7.96
N LEU A 73 -7.43 6.90 -6.95
CA LEU A 73 -7.63 5.74 -6.06
C LEU A 73 -8.92 5.86 -5.24
N CYS A 74 -9.27 7.05 -4.76
CA CYS A 74 -10.55 7.28 -4.08
C CYS A 74 -11.73 7.00 -4.99
N ASP A 75 -11.70 7.43 -6.26
CA ASP A 75 -12.78 7.16 -7.22
C ASP A 75 -13.01 5.65 -7.43
N VAL A 76 -11.93 4.86 -7.46
CA VAL A 76 -12.02 3.38 -7.51
C VAL A 76 -12.65 2.84 -6.22
N ALA A 77 -12.24 3.35 -5.07
CA ALA A 77 -12.78 2.91 -3.78
C ALA A 77 -14.25 3.29 -3.60
N ASP A 78 -14.67 4.48 -4.01
CA ASP A 78 -16.08 4.90 -3.99
C ASP A 78 -16.94 4.03 -4.91
N LYS A 79 -16.42 3.69 -6.09
CA LYS A 79 -17.14 2.88 -7.09
C LYS A 79 -17.31 1.42 -6.68
N PHE A 80 -16.31 0.82 -6.03
CA PHE A 80 -16.29 -0.64 -5.80
C PHE A 80 -16.18 -1.08 -4.33
N CYS A 81 -15.77 -0.19 -3.45
CA CYS A 81 -15.32 -0.51 -2.09
C CYS A 81 -16.01 0.35 -1.02
N ASP A 82 -17.16 0.95 -1.36
CA ASP A 82 -17.96 1.80 -0.47
C ASP A 82 -17.13 2.94 0.16
N GLY A 83 -16.13 3.45 -0.57
CA GLY A 83 -15.22 4.51 -0.16
C GLY A 83 -14.04 4.06 0.71
N TYR A 84 -13.83 2.75 0.88
CA TYR A 84 -12.77 2.22 1.71
C TYR A 84 -11.57 1.68 0.92
N LEU A 85 -10.40 2.20 1.25
CA LEU A 85 -9.10 1.66 0.85
C LEU A 85 -8.12 1.78 2.03
N ARG A 86 -6.99 1.09 1.94
CA ARG A 86 -5.86 1.31 2.86
C ARG A 86 -4.53 1.20 2.14
N PHE A 87 -3.47 1.68 2.78
CA PHE A 87 -2.10 1.41 2.35
C PHE A 87 -1.44 0.39 3.28
N THR A 88 -0.62 -0.47 2.70
CA THR A 88 0.19 -1.44 3.42
C THR A 88 1.47 -0.80 3.96
N SER A 89 2.15 -1.48 4.89
CA SER A 89 3.46 -1.05 5.40
C SER A 89 4.58 -0.99 4.33
N ARG A 90 4.33 -1.51 3.12
CA ARG A 90 5.24 -1.43 1.97
C ARG A 90 4.73 -0.49 0.88
N ASN A 91 3.83 0.42 1.24
CA ASN A 91 3.28 1.46 0.36
C ASN A 91 2.43 0.94 -0.81
N ASN A 92 2.09 -0.35 -0.86
CA ASN A 92 1.04 -0.84 -1.76
C ASN A 92 -0.33 -0.31 -1.30
N VAL A 93 -1.25 -0.13 -2.23
CA VAL A 93 -2.66 0.16 -1.97
C VAL A 93 -3.46 -1.15 -1.88
N GLU A 94 -4.46 -1.21 -1.00
CA GLU A 94 -5.44 -2.28 -0.93
C GLU A 94 -6.86 -1.71 -0.97
N PHE A 95 -7.63 -2.19 -1.93
CA PHE A 95 -9.06 -1.94 -2.07
C PHE A 95 -9.82 -3.01 -1.30
N LEU A 96 -10.74 -2.61 -0.41
CA LEU A 96 -11.43 -3.50 0.52
C LEU A 96 -12.90 -3.64 0.14
N LEU A 97 -13.34 -4.86 -0.17
CA LEU A 97 -14.67 -5.10 -0.70
C LEU A 97 -15.31 -6.34 -0.07
N THR A 98 -16.62 -6.34 0.07
CA THR A 98 -17.42 -7.47 0.58
C THR A 98 -18.02 -8.30 -0.56
N ASP A 99 -18.26 -7.69 -1.72
CA ASP A 99 -18.83 -8.32 -2.90
C ASP A 99 -17.73 -8.80 -3.86
N GLN A 100 -17.50 -10.12 -3.87
CA GLN A 100 -16.49 -10.77 -4.71
C GLN A 100 -16.65 -10.47 -6.21
N SER A 101 -17.86 -10.18 -6.70
CA SER A 101 -18.11 -9.92 -8.12
C SER A 101 -17.46 -8.61 -8.61
N LYS A 102 -17.17 -7.67 -7.69
CA LYS A 102 -16.55 -6.37 -8.00
C LYS A 102 -15.04 -6.44 -8.20
N ILE A 103 -14.38 -7.55 -7.86
CA ILE A 103 -12.92 -7.71 -7.96
C ILE A 103 -12.42 -7.43 -9.39
N ALA A 104 -13.10 -7.96 -10.40
CA ALA A 104 -12.73 -7.75 -11.79
C ALA A 104 -12.80 -6.27 -12.19
N GLY A 105 -13.80 -5.54 -11.68
CA GLY A 105 -13.96 -4.10 -11.90
C GLY A 105 -12.80 -3.30 -11.31
N VAL A 106 -12.41 -3.60 -10.07
CA VAL A 106 -11.25 -2.97 -9.42
C VAL A 106 -9.97 -3.20 -10.22
N LYS A 107 -9.70 -4.46 -10.59
CA LYS A 107 -8.52 -4.81 -11.41
C LYS A 107 -8.50 -4.06 -12.75
N ALA A 108 -9.65 -3.91 -13.39
CA ALA A 108 -9.78 -3.22 -14.66
C ALA A 108 -9.50 -1.71 -14.52
N GLU A 109 -10.05 -1.03 -13.51
CA GLU A 109 -9.74 0.40 -13.30
C GLU A 109 -8.28 0.61 -12.89
N CYS A 110 -7.74 -0.21 -11.99
CA CYS A 110 -6.31 -0.15 -11.65
C CYS A 110 -5.41 -0.27 -12.89
N LYS A 111 -5.74 -1.18 -13.82
CA LYS A 111 -5.02 -1.30 -15.09
C LYS A 111 -5.08 -0.02 -15.92
N LYS A 112 -6.23 0.67 -15.98
CA LYS A 112 -6.35 1.94 -16.71
C LYS A 112 -5.53 3.05 -16.06
N LEU A 113 -5.45 3.07 -14.73
CA LEU A 113 -4.65 4.02 -13.95
C LEU A 113 -3.14 3.69 -13.95
N GLY A 114 -2.72 2.58 -14.57
CA GLY A 114 -1.34 2.12 -14.49
C GLY A 114 -0.92 1.61 -13.12
N VAL A 115 -1.88 1.25 -12.25
CA VAL A 115 -1.65 0.62 -10.95
C VAL A 115 -1.49 -0.89 -11.16
N PRO A 116 -0.27 -1.45 -11.04
CA PRO A 116 -0.04 -2.86 -11.27
C PRO A 116 -0.62 -3.68 -10.12
N ILE A 117 -1.23 -4.81 -10.44
CA ILE A 117 -1.92 -5.67 -9.48
C ILE A 117 -0.99 -6.82 -9.07
N GLY A 118 -0.75 -7.04 -7.76
CA GLY A 118 0.20 -8.06 -7.29
C GLY A 118 0.64 -7.95 -5.83
N ALA A 119 1.91 -8.27 -5.56
CA ALA A 119 2.58 -8.17 -4.27
C ALA A 119 1.97 -9.00 -3.13
N THR A 120 1.43 -10.18 -3.45
CA THR A 120 0.89 -11.16 -2.48
C THR A 120 1.61 -12.49 -2.59
N GLY A 121 1.66 -13.26 -1.50
CA GLY A 121 2.21 -14.62 -1.53
C GLY A 121 3.66 -14.66 -1.99
N HIS A 122 4.00 -15.68 -2.79
CA HIS A 122 5.36 -15.94 -3.27
C HIS A 122 5.76 -15.05 -4.46
N SER A 123 5.70 -13.75 -4.24
CA SER A 123 5.96 -12.68 -5.21
C SER A 123 7.05 -11.74 -4.70
N LEU A 124 7.53 -10.89 -5.61
CA LEU A 124 8.24 -9.68 -5.22
C LEU A 124 7.22 -8.65 -4.71
N SER A 125 7.38 -8.20 -3.47
CA SER A 125 6.62 -7.04 -2.98
C SER A 125 7.31 -5.73 -3.33
N ASN A 126 6.59 -4.62 -3.18
CA ASN A 126 7.10 -3.27 -3.41
C ASN A 126 8.35 -2.97 -2.57
N ILE A 127 9.24 -2.11 -3.08
CA ILE A 127 10.51 -1.76 -2.46
C ILE A 127 10.29 -0.59 -1.49
N VAL A 128 10.52 -0.84 -0.21
CA VAL A 128 10.54 0.23 0.79
C VAL A 128 11.77 1.09 0.53
N HIS A 129 11.57 2.38 0.29
CA HIS A 129 12.64 3.32 -0.03
C HIS A 129 12.41 4.70 0.59
N THR A 130 13.46 5.51 0.59
CA THR A 130 13.53 6.82 1.28
C THR A 130 13.44 7.98 0.28
N GLN A 131 13.88 9.17 0.68
CA GLN A 131 13.75 10.38 -0.13
C GLN A 131 14.73 10.45 -1.31
N GLY A 132 15.97 9.99 -1.15
CA GLY A 132 17.00 10.17 -2.18
C GLY A 132 17.24 11.66 -2.51
N TRP A 133 17.52 11.94 -3.78
CA TRP A 133 17.78 13.30 -4.26
C TRP A 133 16.51 14.16 -4.37
N VAL A 134 15.32 13.56 -4.24
CA VAL A 134 14.05 14.29 -4.31
C VAL A 134 13.92 15.30 -3.17
N HIS A 135 14.45 14.99 -1.98
CA HIS A 135 14.22 15.84 -0.81
C HIS A 135 15.30 15.81 0.28
N CYS A 136 16.17 14.79 0.33
CA CYS A 136 17.17 14.70 1.39
C CYS A 136 18.42 15.54 1.06
N HIS A 137 19.08 16.11 2.07
CA HIS A 137 20.35 16.82 1.93
C HIS A 137 21.59 15.97 2.28
N THR A 138 21.39 14.77 2.83
CA THR A 138 22.45 13.77 3.08
C THR A 138 22.38 12.49 2.22
N PRO A 139 21.76 12.46 1.02
CA PRO A 139 21.73 11.25 0.21
C PRO A 139 23.10 11.03 -0.44
N ALA A 140 23.57 9.80 -0.42
CA ALA A 140 24.70 9.37 -1.25
C ALA A 140 24.22 8.90 -2.64
N ILE A 141 23.00 8.34 -2.70
CA ILE A 141 22.36 7.85 -3.93
C ILE A 141 20.90 8.34 -4.02
N ASP A 142 20.33 8.31 -5.22
CA ASP A 142 18.89 8.49 -5.37
C ASP A 142 18.10 7.27 -4.84
N ALA A 143 16.83 7.47 -4.49
CA ALA A 143 15.95 6.41 -4.05
C ALA A 143 14.94 6.03 -5.14
N SER A 144 14.12 6.98 -5.60
CA SER A 144 13.01 6.70 -6.52
C SER A 144 13.48 6.18 -7.88
N GLY A 145 14.56 6.74 -8.43
CA GLY A 145 15.14 6.29 -9.70
C GLY A 145 15.66 4.85 -9.64
N ILE A 146 16.41 4.49 -8.59
CA ILE A 146 16.93 3.13 -8.43
C ILE A 146 15.79 2.13 -8.22
N VAL A 147 14.80 2.47 -7.39
CA VAL A 147 13.62 1.61 -7.20
C VAL A 147 12.88 1.38 -8.50
N LYS A 148 12.69 2.43 -9.32
CA LYS A 148 12.05 2.32 -10.62
C LYS A 148 12.82 1.36 -11.54
N SER A 149 14.14 1.54 -11.68
CA SER A 149 14.96 0.66 -12.53
C SER A 149 14.92 -0.80 -12.07
N VAL A 150 15.06 -1.06 -10.77
CA VAL A 150 15.03 -2.43 -10.22
C VAL A 150 13.65 -3.07 -10.39
N MET A 151 12.58 -2.31 -10.15
CA MET A 151 11.21 -2.82 -10.30
C MET A 151 10.85 -3.08 -11.76
N ASP A 152 11.41 -2.33 -12.72
CA ASP A 152 11.20 -2.58 -14.15
C ASP A 152 11.84 -3.90 -14.59
N ASP A 153 13.06 -4.19 -14.13
CA ASP A 153 13.76 -5.44 -14.43
C ASP A 153 13.11 -6.66 -13.75
N LEU A 154 12.54 -6.48 -12.55
CA LEU A 154 11.95 -7.56 -11.75
C LEU A 154 10.43 -7.62 -11.82
N PHE A 155 9.80 -6.84 -12.71
CA PHE A 155 8.35 -6.62 -12.70
C PHE A 155 7.53 -7.91 -12.84
N GLU A 156 8.06 -8.91 -13.58
CA GLU A 156 7.39 -10.20 -13.76
C GLU A 156 7.12 -10.98 -12.46
N TYR A 157 7.89 -10.70 -11.40
CA TYR A 157 7.73 -11.32 -10.09
C TYR A 157 6.69 -10.63 -9.22
N PHE A 158 6.29 -9.39 -9.55
CA PHE A 158 5.36 -8.62 -8.75
C PHE A 158 3.94 -9.20 -8.79
N GLY A 159 3.46 -9.55 -9.99
CA GLY A 159 2.13 -10.11 -10.23
C GLY A 159 2.07 -11.64 -10.29
N SER A 160 3.15 -12.35 -9.92
CA SER A 160 3.25 -13.81 -10.04
C SER A 160 3.50 -14.50 -8.71
N HIS A 161 3.31 -15.82 -8.65
CA HIS A 161 3.71 -16.66 -7.51
C HIS A 161 4.83 -17.64 -7.92
N LYS A 162 5.85 -17.14 -8.63
CA LYS A 162 6.96 -17.96 -9.17
C LYS A 162 8.12 -18.16 -8.18
N LEU A 163 8.18 -17.38 -7.10
CA LEU A 163 9.30 -17.43 -6.16
C LEU A 163 9.07 -18.54 -5.11
N PRO A 164 10.11 -19.00 -4.40
CA PRO A 164 9.95 -19.98 -3.32
C PRO A 164 9.32 -19.38 -2.06
N ALA A 165 9.42 -18.07 -1.87
CA ALA A 165 8.84 -17.31 -0.76
C ALA A 165 8.59 -15.87 -1.21
N GLN A 166 7.93 -15.07 -0.35
CA GLN A 166 7.74 -13.64 -0.62
C GLN A 166 9.07 -12.89 -0.52
N VAL A 167 9.47 -12.18 -1.58
CA VAL A 167 10.73 -11.42 -1.58
C VAL A 167 10.53 -9.97 -1.16
N ARG A 168 11.40 -9.48 -0.28
CA ARG A 168 11.39 -8.09 0.25
C ARG A 168 12.73 -7.39 0.02
N ILE A 169 12.75 -6.50 -0.96
CA ILE A 169 13.87 -5.60 -1.23
C ILE A 169 13.65 -4.27 -0.50
N ALA A 170 14.70 -3.67 0.06
CA ALA A 170 14.62 -2.34 0.66
C ALA A 170 15.85 -1.48 0.30
N LEU A 171 15.64 -0.18 0.14
CA LEU A 171 16.66 0.77 -0.29
C LEU A 171 16.75 1.96 0.66
N ALA A 172 17.97 2.32 1.05
CA ALA A 172 18.27 3.54 1.77
C ALA A 172 19.24 4.38 0.95
N CYS A 173 18.92 5.67 0.83
CA CYS A 173 19.77 6.63 0.15
C CYS A 173 21.08 6.96 0.89
N CYS A 174 21.20 6.57 2.17
CA CYS A 174 22.41 6.68 2.99
C CYS A 174 22.34 5.75 4.20
N LEU A 175 23.44 5.64 4.96
CA LEU A 175 23.59 4.80 6.15
C LEU A 175 22.61 5.08 7.31
N ASN A 176 21.86 6.18 7.29
CA ASN A 176 20.83 6.45 8.31
C ASN A 176 19.64 5.49 8.19
N MET A 177 19.54 4.76 7.06
CA MET A 177 18.58 3.71 6.74
C MET A 177 17.11 4.14 6.63
N CYS A 178 16.65 5.11 7.43
CA CYS A 178 15.31 5.71 7.47
C CYS A 178 14.15 4.74 7.16
N GLY A 179 14.28 3.48 7.60
CA GLY A 179 13.45 2.37 7.13
C GLY A 179 14.04 0.99 7.47
N ALA A 180 13.43 -0.04 6.90
CA ALA A 180 13.72 -1.45 7.22
C ALA A 180 14.90 -2.04 6.42
N VAL A 181 15.80 -1.22 5.89
CA VAL A 181 16.88 -1.67 5.00
C VAL A 181 17.75 -2.72 5.68
N HIS A 182 18.18 -2.47 6.91
CA HIS A 182 18.96 -3.40 7.75
C HIS A 182 18.30 -4.78 8.02
N LYS A 183 17.03 -4.99 7.65
CA LYS A 183 16.28 -6.26 7.78
C LYS A 183 15.68 -6.75 6.47
N GLY A 184 15.94 -6.08 5.34
CA GLY A 184 15.52 -6.55 4.03
C GLY A 184 16.26 -7.83 3.66
N GLU A 185 15.63 -8.71 2.89
CA GLU A 185 16.32 -9.90 2.35
C GLU A 185 17.41 -9.46 1.35
N PHE A 186 17.09 -8.46 0.54
CA PHE A 186 18.05 -7.71 -0.26
C PHE A 186 18.06 -6.25 0.17
N GLN A 187 19.26 -5.75 0.43
CA GLN A 187 19.49 -4.43 1.01
C GLN A 187 20.41 -3.63 0.08
N HIS A 188 20.01 -2.41 -0.27
CA HIS A 188 20.87 -1.47 -0.95
C HIS A 188 21.00 -0.20 -0.10
N THR A 189 22.24 0.15 0.23
CA THR A 189 22.58 1.33 1.04
C THR A 189 23.58 2.17 0.26
N GLY A 190 23.25 3.44 0.08
CA GLY A 190 24.17 4.45 -0.44
C GLY A 190 25.22 4.88 0.56
#